data_AF-A0A1I2MA92-F1
#
_entry.id   AF-A0A1I2MA92-F1
#
_cell.length_a   1.000
_cell.length_b   1.000
_cell.length_c   1.000
_cell.angle_alpha   90.00
_cell.angle_beta   90.00
_cell.angle_gamma   90.00
#
_symmetry.space_group_name_H-M   'P 1'
#
loop_
_entity.id
_entity.type
_entity.pdbx_description
1 polymer ?
#
loop_
_entity_poly.entity_id
_entity_poly.type
_entity_poly.pdbx_seq_one_letter_code
_entity_poly.pdbx_strand_id
1 'polypeptide(L)'
;MTQSTDENVIWLTQDAYDRLKAELDHLTGTVRAELAKRIGEARDEGDLRENGGYHAAKEEQGKVEAQIRKLQDMLRRARVGDTPADDGIVEPGMKVTIRFQGDDETETFVLGSRELLSLDSSVDLEVYSPESPLGRAISGKRKGDQATYSAPNGRKVKVEIVDAVPFG
;
A
#
# COMPACT_ATOMS: atom_id res chain seq x y z
N MET A 1 -29.30 -4.37 -7.24
CA MET A 1 -28.25 -3.47 -7.76
C MET A 1 -26.95 -3.91 -7.12
N THR A 2 -26.11 -4.61 -7.89
CA THR A 2 -24.79 -5.07 -7.46
C THR A 2 -23.90 -3.84 -7.26
N GLN A 3 -23.60 -3.51 -6.01
CA GLN A 3 -22.47 -2.63 -5.71
C GLN A 3 -21.22 -3.43 -6.06
N SER A 4 -20.61 -3.11 -7.19
CA SER A 4 -19.24 -3.52 -7.50
C SER A 4 -18.37 -2.98 -6.36
N THR A 5 -17.85 -3.89 -5.53
CA THR A 5 -16.76 -3.57 -4.62
C THR A 5 -15.56 -3.30 -5.52
N ASP A 6 -15.33 -2.03 -5.86
CA ASP A 6 -14.09 -1.62 -6.50
C ASP A 6 -13.00 -1.87 -5.45
N GLU A 7 -12.35 -3.03 -5.57
CA GLU A 7 -11.26 -3.44 -4.70
C GLU A 7 -10.19 -2.36 -4.80
N ASN A 8 -9.92 -1.65 -3.70
CA ASN A 8 -8.90 -0.60 -3.61
C ASN A 8 -7.58 -1.08 -4.23
N VAL A 9 -7.35 -0.67 -5.48
CA VAL A 9 -6.24 -1.14 -6.31
C VAL A 9 -4.93 -0.63 -5.74
N ILE A 10 -4.01 -1.55 -5.46
CA ILE A 10 -2.67 -1.22 -5.00
C ILE A 10 -1.77 -1.15 -6.23
N TRP A 11 -1.24 0.02 -6.53
CA TRP A 11 -0.27 0.17 -7.61
C TRP A 11 1.10 -0.22 -7.08
N LEU A 12 1.77 -1.14 -7.75
CA LEU A 12 3.10 -1.59 -7.40
C LEU A 12 4.02 -1.45 -8.60
N THR A 13 5.26 -1.01 -8.34
CA THR A 13 6.34 -1.24 -9.28
C THR A 13 6.60 -2.74 -9.41
N GLN A 14 7.20 -3.17 -10.53
CA GLN A 14 7.57 -4.56 -10.74
C GLN A 14 8.48 -5.08 -9.62
N ASP A 15 9.49 -4.29 -9.23
CA ASP A 15 10.41 -4.63 -8.13
C ASP A 15 9.68 -4.76 -6.78
N ALA A 16 8.75 -3.86 -6.44
CA ALA A 16 7.98 -3.96 -5.20
C ALA A 16 7.08 -5.21 -5.18
N TYR A 17 6.45 -5.53 -6.31
CA TYR A 17 5.66 -6.76 -6.45
C TYR A 17 6.53 -8.01 -6.28
N ASP A 18 7.70 -8.04 -6.93
CA ASP A 18 8.61 -9.18 -6.88
C ASP A 18 9.15 -9.41 -5.45
N ARG A 19 9.46 -8.33 -4.72
CA ARG A 19 9.83 -8.41 -3.29
C ARG A 19 8.72 -8.99 -2.43
N LEU A 20 7.49 -8.50 -2.61
CA LEU A 20 6.33 -9.00 -1.86
C LEU A 20 6.02 -10.46 -2.15
N LYS A 21 6.17 -10.86 -3.42
CA LYS A 21 6.00 -12.25 -3.85
C LYS A 21 7.08 -13.15 -3.28
N ALA A 22 8.35 -12.72 -3.32
CA ALA A 22 9.46 -13.47 -2.74
C ALA A 22 9.28 -13.68 -1.23
N GLU A 23 8.84 -12.65 -0.50
CA GLU A 23 8.52 -12.75 0.92
C GLU A 23 7.36 -13.73 1.17
N LEU A 24 6.28 -13.64 0.38
CA LEU A 24 5.16 -14.58 0.47
C LEU A 24 5.62 -16.04 0.24
N ASP A 25 6.46 -16.28 -0.76
CA ASP A 25 6.99 -17.60 -1.08
C ASP A 25 7.90 -18.13 0.06
N HIS A 26 8.72 -17.27 0.65
CA HIS A 26 9.55 -17.63 1.80
C HIS A 26 8.71 -18.03 3.02
N LEU A 27 7.68 -17.24 3.34
CA LEU A 27 6.79 -17.48 4.48
C LEU A 27 5.94 -18.74 4.29
N THR A 28 5.36 -18.92 3.09
CA THR A 28 4.47 -20.05 2.79
C THR A 28 5.21 -21.37 2.59
N GLY A 29 6.48 -21.31 2.17
CA GLY A 29 7.37 -22.45 2.02
C GLY A 29 8.19 -22.72 3.29
N THR A 30 9.37 -22.11 3.36
CA THR A 30 10.41 -22.44 4.35
C THR A 30 9.91 -22.23 5.78
N VAL A 31 9.40 -21.03 6.10
CA VAL A 31 9.03 -20.67 7.48
C VAL A 31 7.86 -21.51 7.98
N ARG A 32 6.81 -21.70 7.15
CA ARG A 32 5.65 -22.52 7.52
C ARG A 32 6.05 -23.98 7.77
N ALA A 33 6.99 -24.54 6.99
CA ALA A 33 7.49 -25.89 7.20
C ALA A 33 8.31 -26.02 8.50
N GLU A 34 9.18 -25.05 8.79
CA GLU A 34 9.96 -25.01 10.04
C GLU A 34 9.06 -24.90 11.28
N LEU A 35 8.03 -24.06 11.22
CA LEU A 35 7.04 -23.94 12.30
C LEU A 35 6.25 -25.23 12.50
N ALA A 36 5.81 -25.87 11.41
CA ALA A 36 5.10 -27.15 11.50
C ALA A 36 5.98 -28.22 12.17
N LYS A 37 7.29 -28.24 11.85
CA LYS A 37 8.25 -29.13 12.49
C LYS A 37 8.42 -28.82 13.98
N ARG A 38 8.66 -27.55 14.36
CA ARG A 38 8.80 -27.13 15.77
C ARG A 38 7.56 -27.46 16.60
N ILE A 39 6.37 -27.22 16.05
CA ILE A 39 5.10 -27.57 16.72
C ILE A 39 4.99 -29.08 16.92
N GLY A 40 5.41 -29.87 15.92
CA GLY A 40 5.46 -31.32 16.02
C GLY A 40 6.41 -31.79 17.12
N GLU A 41 7.63 -31.29 17.13
CA GLU A 41 8.66 -31.62 18.13
C GLU A 41 8.18 -31.25 19.55
N ALA A 42 7.67 -30.03 19.75
CA ALA A 42 7.14 -29.60 21.04
C ALA A 42 5.92 -30.44 21.48
N ARG A 43 5.16 -31.01 20.54
CA ARG A 43 4.03 -31.89 20.87
C ARG A 43 4.47 -33.23 21.44
N ASP A 44 5.66 -33.69 21.07
CA ASP A 44 6.22 -34.97 21.52
C ASP A 44 6.92 -34.86 22.89
N GLU A 45 7.13 -33.63 23.40
CA GLU A 45 7.85 -33.36 24.66
C GLU A 45 7.02 -33.49 25.95
N GLY A 46 5.72 -33.81 25.87
CA GLY A 46 4.89 -34.12 27.05
C GLY A 46 3.55 -33.38 27.10
N ASP A 47 3.14 -32.94 28.29
CA ASP A 47 1.83 -32.28 28.47
C ASP A 47 1.80 -30.90 27.79
N LEU A 48 0.96 -30.80 26.77
CA LEU A 48 0.74 -29.59 25.98
C LEU A 48 0.20 -28.40 26.78
N ARG A 49 -0.46 -28.63 27.93
CA ARG A 49 -0.97 -27.51 28.73
C ARG A 49 0.16 -26.71 29.35
N GLU A 50 1.26 -27.36 29.71
CA GLU A 50 2.40 -26.72 30.39
C GLU A 50 3.60 -26.47 29.45
N ASN A 51 3.57 -27.02 28.22
CA ASN A 51 4.64 -26.81 27.25
C ASN A 51 4.65 -25.37 26.70
N GLY A 52 5.48 -24.51 27.29
CA GLY A 52 5.69 -23.14 26.83
C GLY A 52 6.23 -23.03 25.40
N GLY A 53 7.05 -23.98 24.96
CA GLY A 53 7.58 -24.04 23.59
C GLY A 53 6.48 -24.30 22.55
N TYR A 54 5.53 -25.18 22.87
CA TYR A 54 4.35 -25.43 22.03
C TYR A 54 3.48 -24.18 21.89
N HIS A 55 3.16 -23.51 23.01
CA HIS A 55 2.36 -22.28 22.97
C HIS A 55 3.06 -21.16 22.19
N ALA A 56 4.37 -20.97 22.41
CA ALA A 56 5.15 -19.98 21.67
C ALA A 56 5.17 -20.27 20.16
N ALA A 57 5.38 -21.53 19.76
CA ALA A 57 5.37 -21.92 18.35
C ALA A 57 3.97 -21.74 17.70
N LYS A 58 2.89 -21.98 18.45
CA LYS A 58 1.51 -21.72 18.00
C LYS A 58 1.21 -20.23 17.84
N GLU A 59 1.70 -19.39 18.75
CA GLU A 59 1.59 -17.94 18.61
C GLU A 59 2.38 -17.40 17.41
N GLU A 60 3.61 -17.88 17.22
CA GLU A 60 4.46 -17.54 16.07
C GLU A 60 3.79 -17.95 14.76
N GLN A 61 3.24 -19.16 14.69
CA GLN A 61 2.42 -19.61 13.57
C GLN A 61 1.25 -18.65 13.32
N GLY A 62 0.52 -18.24 14.36
CA GLY A 62 -0.58 -17.28 14.22
C GLY A 62 -0.15 -15.96 13.58
N LYS A 63 1.02 -15.43 13.96
CA LYS A 63 1.59 -14.19 13.40
C LYS A 63 1.99 -14.37 11.93
N VAL A 64 2.70 -15.45 11.60
CA VAL A 64 3.10 -15.76 10.22
C VAL A 64 1.87 -15.93 9.33
N GLU A 65 0.84 -16.65 9.77
CA GLU A 65 -0.40 -16.81 9.01
C GLU A 65 -1.15 -15.49 8.80
N ALA A 66 -1.10 -14.57 9.77
CA ALA A 66 -1.66 -13.23 9.59
C ALA A 66 -0.89 -12.42 8.54
N GLN A 67 0.44 -12.50 8.53
CA GLN A 67 1.29 -11.84 7.55
C GLN A 67 1.08 -12.41 6.13
N ILE A 68 1.00 -13.73 6.00
CA ILE A 68 0.69 -14.40 4.73
C ILE A 68 -0.64 -13.91 4.16
N ARG A 69 -1.71 -13.86 4.98
CA ARG A 69 -3.02 -13.35 4.54
C ARG A 69 -2.93 -11.91 4.04
N LYS A 70 -2.20 -11.04 4.76
CA LYS A 70 -2.00 -9.65 4.34
C LYS A 70 -1.27 -9.57 3.00
N LEU A 71 -0.17 -10.30 2.82
CA LEU A 71 0.59 -10.30 1.57
C LEU A 71 -0.22 -10.84 0.38
N GLN A 72 -0.97 -11.92 0.59
CA GLN A 72 -1.85 -12.47 -0.44
C GLN A 72 -2.94 -11.49 -0.87
N ASP A 73 -3.51 -10.76 0.09
CA ASP A 73 -4.52 -9.74 -0.17
C ASP A 73 -3.94 -8.55 -0.92
N MET A 74 -2.75 -8.08 -0.52
CA MET A 74 -2.03 -7.02 -1.24
C MET A 74 -1.69 -7.41 -2.68
N LEU A 75 -1.10 -8.60 -2.88
CA LEU A 75 -0.73 -9.09 -4.22
C LEU A 75 -1.94 -9.36 -5.11
N ARG A 76 -3.11 -9.71 -4.54
CA ARG A 76 -4.36 -9.87 -5.29
C ARG A 76 -4.91 -8.55 -5.80
N ARG A 77 -4.82 -7.51 -4.97
CA ARG A 77 -5.26 -6.14 -5.29
C ARG A 77 -4.20 -5.36 -6.09
N ALA A 78 -3.03 -5.95 -6.29
CA ALA A 78 -1.93 -5.30 -6.97
C ALA A 78 -2.15 -5.19 -8.48
N ARG A 79 -1.93 -3.99 -9.02
CA ARG A 79 -1.64 -3.79 -10.45
C ARG A 79 -0.16 -3.52 -10.62
N VAL A 80 0.47 -4.34 -11.45
CA VAL A 80 1.93 -4.37 -11.68
C VAL A 80 2.19 -3.92 -13.10
N GLY A 81 2.71 -2.71 -13.26
CA GLY A 81 2.82 -2.05 -14.58
C GLY A 81 1.45 -1.76 -15.22
N ASP A 82 1.29 -0.74 -16.05
CA ASP A 82 2.19 0.30 -16.50
C ASP A 82 2.37 1.42 -15.47
N THR A 83 3.58 1.99 -15.35
CA THR A 83 3.67 3.36 -14.84
C THR A 83 2.70 4.19 -15.70
N PRO A 84 1.83 5.02 -15.11
CA PRO A 84 0.93 5.84 -15.90
C PRO A 84 1.72 6.58 -16.99
N ALA A 85 1.08 6.84 -18.12
CA ALA A 85 1.79 7.51 -19.21
C ALA A 85 2.38 8.82 -18.68
N ASP A 86 3.62 9.14 -19.07
CA ASP A 86 4.21 10.45 -18.78
C ASP A 86 3.58 11.51 -19.70
N ASP A 87 2.27 11.68 -19.55
CA ASP A 87 1.44 12.57 -20.33
C ASP A 87 0.94 13.76 -19.50
N GLY A 88 1.28 13.80 -18.21
CA GLY A 88 0.94 14.87 -17.27
C GLY A 88 -0.50 14.83 -16.74
N ILE A 89 -1.25 13.74 -16.94
CA ILE A 89 -2.53 13.53 -16.26
C ILE A 89 -2.28 13.05 -14.83
N VAL A 90 -2.98 13.66 -13.87
CA VAL A 90 -3.01 13.19 -12.49
C VAL A 90 -3.88 11.93 -12.41
N GLU A 91 -3.24 10.79 -12.20
CA GLU A 91 -3.90 9.50 -12.01
C GLU A 91 -3.17 8.64 -10.96
N PRO A 92 -3.80 7.58 -10.43
CA PRO A 92 -3.14 6.71 -9.46
C PRO A 92 -1.81 6.16 -9.99
N GLY A 93 -0.75 6.23 -9.17
CA GLY A 93 0.61 5.89 -9.60
C GLY A 93 1.43 7.08 -10.12
N MET A 94 0.91 8.31 -10.03
CA MET A 94 1.67 9.54 -10.32
C MET A 94 2.23 10.18 -9.04
N LYS A 95 3.43 10.76 -9.16
CA LYS A 95 3.96 11.77 -8.26
C LYS A 95 3.39 13.12 -8.68
N VAL A 96 2.58 13.71 -7.82
CA VAL A 96 1.85 14.95 -8.09
C VAL A 96 2.46 16.06 -7.26
N THR A 97 2.76 17.19 -7.92
CA THR A 97 3.16 18.42 -7.26
C THR A 97 2.02 19.41 -7.35
N ILE A 98 1.60 19.94 -6.20
CA ILE A 98 0.55 20.96 -6.11
C ILE A 98 1.09 22.24 -5.48
N ARG A 99 0.42 23.36 -5.74
CA ARG A 99 0.62 24.63 -5.03
C ARG A 99 -0.69 25.08 -4.39
N PHE A 100 -0.63 25.50 -3.13
CA PHE A 100 -1.80 26.05 -2.45
C PHE A 100 -2.05 27.50 -2.89
N GLN A 101 -3.32 27.87 -3.05
CA GLN A 101 -3.66 29.25 -3.42
C GLN A 101 -3.29 30.23 -2.30
N GLY A 102 -2.51 31.25 -2.63
CA GLY A 102 -2.07 32.29 -1.70
C GLY A 102 -0.76 31.95 -0.98
N ASP A 103 -0.15 30.82 -1.33
CA ASP A 103 1.18 30.41 -0.93
C ASP A 103 2.03 30.12 -2.18
N ASP A 104 3.34 30.39 -2.10
CA ASP A 104 4.29 30.02 -3.15
C ASP A 104 4.88 28.62 -2.91
N GLU A 105 4.65 28.02 -1.74
CA GLU A 105 5.11 26.67 -1.41
C GLU A 105 4.39 25.58 -2.23
N THR A 106 5.18 24.60 -2.69
CA THR A 106 4.70 23.43 -3.41
C THR A 106 4.81 22.18 -2.56
N GLU A 107 3.80 21.32 -2.61
CA GLU A 107 3.78 20.02 -1.94
C GLU A 107 3.82 18.91 -2.98
N THR A 108 4.68 17.91 -2.75
CA THR A 108 4.81 16.74 -3.63
C THR A 108 4.43 15.48 -2.89
N PHE A 109 3.55 14.68 -3.48
CA PHE A 109 3.08 13.42 -2.90
C PHE A 109 2.81 12.39 -4.00
N VAL A 110 2.59 11.14 -3.61
CA VAL A 110 2.18 10.06 -4.51
C VAL A 110 0.68 9.85 -4.39
N LEU A 111 -0.02 9.83 -5.52
CA LEU A 111 -1.44 9.51 -5.55
C LEU A 111 -1.61 7.98 -5.62
N GLY A 112 -2.01 7.33 -4.54
CA GLY A 112 -2.10 5.86 -4.47
C GLY A 112 -2.54 5.31 -3.11
N SER A 113 -2.51 3.98 -2.96
CA SER A 113 -2.80 3.35 -1.66
C SER A 113 -1.68 3.62 -0.67
N ARG A 114 -2.01 3.95 0.59
CA ARG A 114 -1.04 4.11 1.69
C ARG A 114 -0.14 2.88 1.89
N GLU A 115 -0.57 1.71 1.41
CA GLU A 115 0.23 0.50 1.39
C GLU A 115 1.54 0.67 0.59
N LEU A 116 1.61 1.60 -0.38
CA LEU A 116 2.85 2.01 -1.08
C LEU A 116 3.96 2.51 -0.13
N LEU A 117 3.61 3.28 0.91
CA LEU A 117 4.58 3.80 1.90
C LEU A 117 5.30 2.69 2.66
N SER A 118 4.67 1.51 2.78
CA SER A 118 5.23 0.38 3.51
C SER A 118 6.18 -0.48 2.67
N LEU A 119 6.27 -0.22 1.37
CA LEU A 119 6.94 -1.10 0.41
C LEU A 119 8.29 -0.57 -0.04
N ASP A 120 8.49 0.74 0.05
CA ASP A 120 9.76 1.36 -0.25
C ASP A 120 10.08 2.45 0.77
N SER A 121 10.99 2.12 1.69
CA SER A 121 11.48 3.02 2.74
C SER A 121 12.27 4.22 2.20
N SER A 122 12.62 4.22 0.90
CA SER A 122 13.29 5.34 0.24
C SER A 122 12.32 6.42 -0.25
N VAL A 123 11.01 6.17 -0.15
CA VAL A 123 9.96 7.12 -0.54
C VAL A 123 9.66 8.01 0.67
N ASP A 124 10.41 9.11 0.78
CA ASP A 124 10.19 10.17 1.78
C ASP A 124 8.99 11.08 1.42
N LEU A 125 8.11 10.63 0.52
CA LEU A 125 6.95 11.38 0.05
C LEU A 125 5.68 10.85 0.72
N GLU A 126 4.76 11.74 1.06
CA GLU A 126 3.45 11.34 1.53
C GLU A 126 2.65 10.62 0.43
N VAL A 127 1.74 9.73 0.84
CA VAL A 127 0.82 9.05 -0.08
C VAL A 127 -0.62 9.45 0.24
N TYR A 128 -1.30 9.98 -0.76
CA TYR A 128 -2.72 10.32 -0.68
C TYR A 128 -3.57 9.35 -1.50
N SER A 129 -4.67 8.89 -0.91
CA SER A 129 -5.62 8.02 -1.61
C SER A 129 -6.35 8.79 -2.73
N PRO A 130 -6.57 8.18 -3.90
CA PRO A 130 -7.48 8.69 -4.93
C PRO A 130 -8.91 8.97 -4.40
N GLU A 131 -9.32 8.27 -3.34
CA GLU A 131 -10.61 8.45 -2.67
C GLU A 131 -10.59 9.54 -1.60
N SER A 132 -9.45 10.17 -1.34
CA SER A 132 -9.41 11.32 -0.43
C SER A 132 -10.13 12.54 -1.05
N PRO A 133 -10.57 13.54 -0.25
CA PRO A 133 -11.15 14.76 -0.79
C PRO A 133 -10.24 15.47 -1.80
N LEU A 134 -8.92 15.49 -1.53
CA LEU A 134 -7.92 16.04 -2.45
C LEU A 134 -7.79 15.16 -3.70
N GLY A 135 -7.59 13.85 -3.52
CA GLY A 135 -7.44 12.88 -4.61
C GLY A 135 -8.58 12.97 -5.62
N ARG A 136 -9.84 12.94 -5.16
CA ARG A 136 -11.02 13.09 -6.03
C ARG A 136 -11.08 14.43 -6.77
N ALA A 137 -10.54 15.49 -6.19
CA ALA A 137 -10.57 16.82 -6.80
C ALA A 137 -9.50 17.00 -7.88
N ILE A 138 -8.38 16.30 -7.77
CA ILE A 138 -7.23 16.42 -8.69
C ILE A 138 -7.17 15.30 -9.74
N SER A 139 -7.83 14.16 -9.54
CA SER A 139 -7.84 13.07 -10.53
C SER A 139 -8.32 13.56 -11.91
N GLY A 140 -7.56 13.24 -12.95
CA GLY A 140 -7.79 13.64 -14.35
C GLY A 140 -7.35 15.06 -14.70
N LYS A 141 -6.82 15.83 -13.74
CA LYS A 141 -6.28 17.18 -13.98
C LYS A 141 -4.88 17.13 -14.59
N ARG A 142 -4.47 18.23 -15.22
CA ARG A 142 -3.14 18.41 -15.81
C ARG A 142 -2.44 19.62 -15.21
N LYS A 143 -1.15 19.76 -15.49
CA LYS A 143 -0.36 20.95 -15.14
C LYS A 143 -1.07 22.24 -15.54
N GLY A 144 -1.18 23.17 -14.58
CA GLY A 144 -1.88 24.45 -14.70
C GLY A 144 -3.37 24.41 -14.33
N ASP A 145 -3.97 23.22 -14.19
CA ASP A 145 -5.35 23.12 -13.74
C ASP A 145 -5.49 23.44 -12.25
N GLN A 146 -6.64 24.02 -11.89
CA GLN A 146 -7.00 24.27 -10.51
C GLN A 146 -8.07 23.30 -10.01
N ALA A 147 -7.96 22.92 -8.75
CA ALA A 147 -8.92 22.09 -8.03
C ALA A 147 -9.32 22.75 -6.69
N THR A 148 -10.50 22.41 -6.18
CA THR A 148 -10.94 22.85 -4.86
C THR A 148 -11.55 21.66 -4.14
N TYR A 149 -11.11 21.42 -2.92
CA TYR A 149 -11.62 20.35 -2.07
C TYR A 149 -11.95 20.86 -0.67
N SER A 150 -12.78 20.11 0.05
CA SER A 150 -13.05 20.36 1.46
C SER A 150 -12.08 19.56 2.33
N ALA A 151 -11.28 20.27 3.12
CA ALA A 151 -10.46 19.63 4.15
C ALA A 151 -11.35 19.05 5.27
N PRO A 152 -10.85 18.09 6.08
CA PRO A 152 -11.63 17.48 7.17
C PRO A 152 -12.21 18.49 8.18
N ASN A 153 -11.58 19.65 8.32
CA ASN A 153 -12.05 20.77 9.16
C ASN A 153 -13.15 21.62 8.51
N GLY A 154 -13.66 21.23 7.33
CA GLY A 154 -14.72 21.94 6.60
C GLY A 154 -14.26 23.13 5.77
N ARG A 155 -12.97 23.52 5.82
CA ARG A 155 -12.45 24.62 5.01
C ARG A 155 -12.32 24.19 3.55
N LYS A 156 -12.66 25.10 2.63
CA LYS A 156 -12.36 24.94 1.22
C LYS A 156 -10.91 25.31 0.97
N VAL A 157 -10.16 24.38 0.40
CA VAL A 157 -8.76 24.57 0.00
C VAL A 157 -8.69 24.54 -1.51
N LYS A 158 -8.01 25.51 -2.09
CA LYS A 158 -7.79 25.61 -3.54
C LYS A 158 -6.33 25.33 -3.85
N VAL A 159 -6.11 24.50 -4.86
CA VAL A 159 -4.78 24.06 -5.27
C VAL A 159 -4.65 24.16 -6.79
N GLU A 160 -3.43 24.33 -7.27
CA GLU A 160 -3.04 24.25 -8.68
C GLU A 160 -2.08 23.08 -8.89
N ILE A 161 -2.28 22.31 -9.97
CA ILE A 161 -1.35 21.24 -10.34
C ILE A 161 -0.12 21.87 -10.99
N VAL A 162 1.04 21.71 -10.36
CA VAL A 162 2.32 22.21 -10.86
C VAL A 162 2.97 21.17 -11.77
N ASP A 163 2.86 19.89 -11.42
CA ASP A 163 3.45 18.79 -12.18
C ASP A 163 2.78 17.47 -11.82
N ALA A 164 2.80 16.52 -12.75
CA ALA A 164 2.35 15.15 -12.54
C ALA A 164 3.22 14.23 -13.40
N VAL A 165 4.03 13.41 -12.75
CA VAL A 165 4.97 12.49 -13.41
C VAL A 165 4.82 11.08 -12.85
N PRO A 166 5.11 10.03 -13.63
CA PRO A 166 4.95 8.66 -13.16
C PRO A 166 5.82 8.39 -11.92
N PHE A 167 5.25 7.68 -10.95
CA PHE A 167 5.96 7.21 -9.77
C PHE A 167 6.50 5.80 -10.05
N GLY A 168 7.72 5.74 -10.60
CA GLY A 168 8.40 4.49 -10.94
C GLY A 168 9.51 4.70 -11.96
#